data_AF-A0A5R2N2M4-F1
#
_entry.id   AF-A0A5R2N2M4-F1
#
_cell.length_a   1.000
_cell.length_b   1.000
_cell.length_c   1.000
_cell.angle_alpha   90.00
_cell.angle_beta   90.00
_cell.angle_gamma   90.00
#
_symmetry.space_group_name_H-M   'P 1'
#
loop_
_entity.id
_entity.type
_entity.pdbx_description
1 polymer ?
#
loop_
_entity_poly.entity_id
_entity_poly.type
_entity_poly.pdbx_seq_one_letter_code
_entity_poly.pdbx_strand_id
1 'polypeptide(L)'
;AREKLKSRALAQRVVFQLGLSEKPDFLFPKPGFSISNIFYRAFGISKAPAIEEKTPEQREAIAIKRVLDDLTVSLVTNTSLLSITFLDQKPKYASDVANQVAQSYIDQ
;
A
#
# COMPACT_ATOMS: atom_id res chain seq x y z
N ALA A 1 -5.37 -10.68 -17.84
CA ALA A 1 -4.43 -9.57 -17.54
C ALA A 1 -4.80 -8.85 -16.23
N ARG A 2 -5.98 -8.23 -16.14
CA ARG A 2 -6.42 -7.44 -14.97
C ARG A 2 -6.44 -8.22 -13.65
N GLU A 3 -6.95 -9.45 -13.63
CA GLU A 3 -6.99 -10.29 -12.41
C GLU A 3 -5.61 -10.74 -11.95
N LYS A 4 -4.68 -10.98 -12.89
CA LYS A 4 -3.28 -11.32 -12.58
C LYS A 4 -2.55 -10.15 -11.91
N LEU A 5 -2.84 -8.92 -12.36
CA LEU A 5 -2.29 -7.69 -11.80
C LEU A 5 -2.86 -7.31 -10.42
N LYS A 6 -4.09 -7.75 -10.09
CA LYS A 6 -4.67 -7.59 -8.74
C LYS A 6 -4.47 -8.84 -7.87
N SER A 7 -3.58 -9.75 -8.25
CA SER A 7 -3.36 -10.96 -7.48
C SER A 7 -2.60 -10.68 -6.18
N ARG A 8 -2.96 -11.40 -5.12
CA ARG A 8 -2.24 -11.36 -3.83
C ARG A 8 -0.76 -11.70 -3.99
N ALA A 9 -0.43 -12.62 -4.89
CA ALA A 9 0.95 -13.00 -5.18
C ALA A 9 1.78 -11.85 -5.77
N LEU A 10 1.19 -11.04 -6.65
CA LEU A 10 1.88 -9.86 -7.18
C LEU A 10 2.08 -8.80 -6.09
N ALA A 11 1.06 -8.56 -5.26
CA ALA A 11 1.15 -7.64 -4.14
C ALA A 11 2.24 -8.06 -3.12
N GLN A 12 2.34 -9.36 -2.81
CA GLN A 12 3.41 -9.93 -1.99
C GLN A 12 4.79 -9.61 -2.56
N ARG A 13 4.99 -9.85 -3.86
CA ARG A 13 6.25 -9.54 -4.54
C ARG A 13 6.60 -8.06 -4.45
N VAL A 14 5.64 -7.18 -4.69
CA VAL A 14 5.85 -5.72 -4.61
C VAL A 14 6.24 -5.30 -3.19
N VAL A 15 5.53 -5.83 -2.18
CA VAL A 15 5.84 -5.58 -0.76
C VAL A 15 7.26 -6.02 -0.41
N PHE A 16 7.65 -7.22 -0.84
CA PHE A 16 8.98 -7.76 -0.62
C PHE A 16 10.07 -6.93 -1.31
N GLN A 17 9.92 -6.66 -2.62
CA GLN A 17 10.91 -5.92 -3.42
C GLN A 17 11.14 -4.50 -2.93
N LEU A 18 10.08 -3.84 -2.46
CA LEU A 18 10.17 -2.46 -1.95
C LEU A 18 10.41 -2.39 -0.43
N GLY A 19 10.50 -3.53 0.28
CA GLY A 19 10.67 -3.58 1.74
C GLY A 19 9.56 -2.83 2.49
N LEU A 20 8.31 -2.93 2.01
CA LEU A 20 7.20 -2.13 2.55
C LEU A 20 6.77 -2.55 3.96
N SER A 21 7.01 -3.81 4.35
CA SER A 21 6.76 -4.31 5.71
C SER A 21 7.68 -3.68 6.76
N GLU A 22 8.82 -3.12 6.34
CA GLU A 22 9.82 -2.53 7.23
C GLU A 22 9.68 -1.01 7.34
N LYS A 23 8.67 -0.42 6.68
CA LYS A 23 8.47 1.04 6.58
C LYS A 23 7.30 1.47 7.48
N PRO A 24 7.55 1.98 8.70
CA PRO A 24 6.47 2.34 9.65
C PRO A 24 5.50 3.38 9.10
N ASP A 25 6.03 4.31 8.33
CA ASP A 25 5.29 5.37 7.67
C ASP A 25 4.43 4.89 6.50
N PHE A 26 4.78 3.76 5.88
CA PHE A 26 3.94 3.08 4.90
C PHE A 26 2.86 2.23 5.59
N LEU A 27 3.21 1.50 6.64
CA LEU A 27 2.26 0.66 7.38
C LEU A 27 1.20 1.49 8.12
N PHE A 28 1.61 2.63 8.70
CA PHE A 28 0.78 3.47 9.54
C PHE A 28 0.91 4.94 9.07
N PRO A 29 0.20 5.30 7.99
CA PRO A 29 0.28 6.65 7.44
C PRO A 29 -0.33 7.61 8.45
N LYS A 30 0.31 8.76 8.67
CA LYS A 30 -0.24 9.77 9.58
C LYS A 30 -1.50 10.35 8.92
N PRO A 31 -2.70 10.25 9.52
CA PRO A 31 -3.88 10.85 8.94
C PRO A 31 -3.68 12.36 8.82
N GLY A 32 -3.85 12.92 7.61
CA GLY A 32 -3.68 14.36 7.35
C GLY A 32 -4.67 15.22 8.14
N PHE A 33 -5.87 14.70 8.41
CA PHE A 33 -6.83 15.22 9.38
C PHE A 33 -7.53 14.03 10.04
N SER A 34 -7.39 13.89 11.37
CA SER A 34 -8.10 12.87 12.15
C SER A 34 -9.01 13.58 13.15
N ILE A 35 -10.32 13.50 12.90
CA ILE A 35 -11.35 14.00 13.83
C ILE A 35 -11.26 13.21 15.14
N SER A 36 -10.92 11.92 15.06
CA SER A 36 -10.62 11.06 16.20
C SER A 36 -9.47 11.62 17.06
N ASN A 37 -8.45 12.22 16.43
CA ASN A 37 -7.32 12.82 17.16
C ASN A 37 -7.73 14.07 17.97
N ILE A 38 -8.83 14.75 17.61
CA ILE A 38 -9.42 15.82 18.42
C ILE A 38 -10.00 15.23 19.71
N PHE A 39 -10.76 14.14 19.61
CA PHE A 39 -11.30 13.42 20.77
C PHE A 39 -10.18 12.83 21.64
N TYR A 40 -9.20 12.14 21.05
CA TYR A 40 -8.07 11.56 21.78
C TYR A 40 -7.19 12.60 22.48
N ARG A 41 -7.03 13.79 21.89
CA ARG A 41 -6.30 14.91 22.52
C ARG A 41 -7.11 15.59 23.62
N ALA A 42 -8.44 15.62 23.51
CA ALA A 42 -9.33 16.08 24.58
C ALA A 42 -9.39 15.10 25.77
N PHE A 43 -9.16 13.80 25.53
CA PHE A 43 -9.18 12.74 26.55
C PHE A 43 -7.80 12.19 26.94
N GLY A 44 -6.70 12.74 26.43
CA GLY A 44 -5.32 12.40 26.85
C GLY A 44 -4.80 11.01 26.42
N ILE A 45 -5.40 10.35 25.44
CA ILE A 45 -5.01 8.99 25.01
C ILE A 45 -4.34 9.06 23.63
N SER A 46 -3.01 9.03 23.57
CA SER A 46 -2.27 8.90 22.32
C SER A 46 -1.95 7.43 22.02
N LYS A 47 -2.53 6.84 20.97
CA LYS A 47 -2.16 5.49 20.51
C LYS A 47 -1.86 5.50 19.02
N ALA A 48 -0.60 5.75 18.67
CA ALA A 48 -0.09 5.39 17.35
C ALA A 48 0.39 3.92 17.45
N PRO A 49 -0.13 2.99 16.62
CA PRO A 49 0.39 1.63 16.62
C PRO A 49 1.88 1.65 16.22
N ALA A 50 2.74 1.20 17.12
CA ALA A 50 4.17 1.05 16.85
C ALA A 50 4.43 -0.23 16.03
N ILE A 51 5.39 -0.18 15.11
CA ILE A 51 5.85 -1.37 14.37
C ILE A 51 6.26 -2.51 15.33
N GLU A 52 6.84 -2.15 16.48
CA GLU A 52 7.37 -3.07 17.48
C GLU A 52 6.30 -3.95 18.14
N GLU A 53 5.03 -3.53 18.11
CA GLU A 53 3.90 -4.31 18.63
C GLU A 53 3.43 -5.40 17.66
N LYS A 54 3.95 -5.45 16.43
CA LYS A 54 3.51 -6.37 15.39
C LYS A 54 4.59 -7.34 14.97
N THR A 55 4.21 -8.61 14.81
CA THR A 55 5.12 -9.62 14.26
C THR A 55 5.45 -9.30 12.79
N PRO A 56 6.59 -9.78 12.25
CA PRO A 56 6.94 -9.60 10.84
C PRO A 56 5.81 -10.01 9.88
N GLU A 57 5.14 -11.13 10.17
CA GLU A 57 4.05 -11.67 9.35
C GLU A 57 2.82 -10.75 9.37
N GLN A 58 2.52 -10.15 10.51
CA GLN A 58 1.45 -9.16 10.64
C GLN A 58 1.76 -7.89 9.86
N ARG A 59 3.02 -7.42 9.88
CA ARG A 59 3.48 -6.25 9.13
C ARG A 59 3.39 -6.49 7.63
N GLU A 60 3.82 -7.67 7.18
CA GLU A 60 3.70 -8.08 5.79
C GLU A 60 2.22 -8.14 5.35
N ALA A 61 1.34 -8.75 6.16
CA ALA A 61 -0.08 -8.82 5.86
C ALA A 61 -0.74 -7.44 5.73
N ILE A 62 -0.35 -6.48 6.58
CA ILE A 62 -0.82 -5.08 6.51
C ILE A 62 -0.35 -4.43 5.21
N ALA A 63 0.94 -4.57 4.87
CA ALA A 63 1.50 -4.00 3.65
C ALA A 63 0.82 -4.57 2.40
N ILE A 64 0.61 -5.89 2.35
CA ILE A 64 -0.08 -6.56 1.24
C ILE A 64 -1.52 -6.05 1.11
N LYS A 65 -2.25 -6.01 2.23
CA LYS A 65 -3.63 -5.53 2.25
C LYS A 65 -3.72 -4.10 1.71
N ARG A 66 -2.84 -3.20 2.16
CA ARG A 66 -2.80 -1.82 1.67
C ARG A 66 -2.54 -1.75 0.16
N VAL A 67 -1.55 -2.48 -0.34
CA VAL A 67 -1.28 -2.53 -1.79
C VAL A 67 -2.51 -3.00 -2.57
N LEU A 68 -3.21 -4.04 -2.09
CA LEU A 68 -4.41 -4.54 -2.77
C LEU A 68 -5.59 -3.56 -2.72
N ASP A 69 -5.82 -2.91 -1.58
CA ASP A 69 -6.94 -2.00 -1.37
C ASP A 69 -6.79 -0.73 -2.23
N ASP A 70 -5.57 -0.20 -2.34
CA ASP A 70 -5.29 1.08 -3.03
C ASP A 70 -4.80 0.94 -4.49
N LEU A 71 -4.63 -0.30 -4.99
CA LEU A 71 -4.22 -0.56 -6.38
C LEU A 71 -5.44 -0.71 -7.30
N THR A 72 -5.49 0.13 -8.33
CA THR A 72 -6.45 0.05 -9.43
C THR A 72 -5.74 -0.25 -10.74
N VAL A 73 -6.31 -1.21 -11.48
CA VAL A 73 -5.82 -1.63 -12.79
C VAL A 73 -6.99 -1.64 -13.75
N SER A 74 -6.88 -0.91 -14.85
CA SER A 74 -7.96 -0.77 -15.84
C SER A 74 -7.41 -0.85 -17.27
N LEU A 75 -8.21 -1.39 -18.19
CA LEU A 75 -7.90 -1.35 -19.62
C LEU A 75 -8.30 0.02 -20.15
N VAL A 76 -7.41 0.69 -20.88
CA VAL A 76 -7.74 1.92 -21.58
C VAL A 76 -8.64 1.58 -22.76
N THR A 77 -9.82 2.20 -22.81
CA THR A 77 -10.89 1.91 -23.78
C THR A 77 -10.35 1.90 -25.21
N ASN A 78 -10.74 0.89 -25.99
CA ASN A 78 -10.33 0.69 -27.38
C ASN A 78 -8.81 0.51 -27.60
N THR A 79 -8.07 0.08 -26.56
CA THR A 79 -6.64 -0.23 -26.67
C THR A 79 -6.28 -1.52 -25.93
N SER A 80 -5.04 -1.99 -26.14
CA SER A 80 -4.43 -3.05 -25.33
C SER A 80 -3.63 -2.51 -24.13
N LEU A 81 -3.73 -1.21 -23.83
CA LEU A 81 -2.96 -0.56 -22.78
C LEU A 81 -3.64 -0.72 -21.42
N LEU A 82 -2.85 -1.06 -20.40
CA LEU A 82 -3.30 -1.15 -19.02
C LEU A 82 -2.85 0.10 -18.25
N SER A 83 -3.81 0.78 -17.62
CA SER A 83 -3.54 1.84 -16.65
C SER A 83 -3.42 1.22 -15.26
N ILE A 84 -2.30 1.51 -14.60
CA ILE A 84 -1.97 1.07 -13.24
C ILE A 84 -1.92 2.33 -12.37
N THR A 85 -2.74 2.36 -11.32
CA THR A 85 -2.83 3.50 -10.40
C THR A 85 -2.72 2.99 -8.97
N PHE A 86 -1.80 3.56 -8.20
CA PHE A 86 -1.69 3.31 -6.77
C PHE A 86 -1.83 4.65 -6.03
N LEU A 87 -2.66 4.66 -4.99
CA LEU A 87 -2.95 5.85 -4.20
C LEU A 87 -2.17 5.80 -2.88
N ASP A 88 -1.41 6.86 -2.60
CA ASP A 88 -0.75 7.02 -1.31
C ASP A 88 -0.62 8.50 -0.93
N GLN A 89 -0.57 8.79 0.37
CA GLN A 89 -0.33 10.15 0.87
C GLN A 89 1.09 10.63 0.59
N LYS A 90 2.05 9.71 0.48
CA LYS A 90 3.43 10.00 0.12
C LYS A 90 3.63 9.79 -1.38
N PRO A 91 3.95 10.84 -2.16
CA PRO A 91 4.14 10.74 -3.60
C PRO A 91 5.16 9.67 -4.01
N LYS A 92 6.20 9.46 -3.19
CA LYS A 92 7.20 8.43 -3.42
C LYS A 92 6.64 7.01 -3.40
N TYR A 93 5.73 6.70 -2.47
CA TYR A 93 5.08 5.38 -2.46
C TYR A 93 4.10 5.23 -3.61
N ALA A 94 3.38 6.30 -3.98
CA ALA A 94 2.51 6.32 -5.16
C ALA A 94 3.28 5.91 -6.43
N SER A 95 4.46 6.49 -6.67
CA SER A 95 5.29 6.17 -7.84
C SER A 95 5.95 4.80 -7.74
N ASP A 96 6.61 4.50 -6.62
CA ASP A 96 7.45 3.30 -6.49
C ASP A 96 6.59 2.02 -6.61
N VAL A 97 5.41 2.01 -5.97
CA VAL A 97 4.51 0.86 -6.02
C VAL A 97 3.91 0.67 -7.41
N ALA A 98 3.44 1.74 -8.06
CA ALA A 98 2.88 1.64 -9.41
C ALA A 98 3.92 1.12 -10.43
N ASN A 99 5.15 1.64 -10.35
CA ASN A 99 6.25 1.20 -11.21
C ASN A 99 6.64 -0.26 -10.92
N GLN A 100 6.74 -0.65 -9.65
CA GLN A 100 7.08 -2.02 -9.29
C GLN A 100 6.00 -3.02 -9.71
N VAL A 101 4.71 -2.65 -9.64
CA VAL A 101 3.61 -3.48 -10.14
C VAL A 101 3.75 -3.70 -11.64
N ALA A 102 4.05 -2.64 -12.40
CA ALA A 102 4.27 -2.73 -13.84
C ALA A 102 5.46 -3.65 -14.17
N GLN A 103 6.61 -3.43 -13.52
CA GLN A 103 7.81 -4.24 -13.70
C GLN A 103 7.53 -5.72 -13.38
N SER A 104 6.90 -5.97 -12.23
CA SER A 104 6.61 -7.34 -11.75
C SER A 104 5.58 -8.09 -12.61
N TYR A 105 4.86 -7.39 -13.50
CA TYR A 105 3.98 -8.00 -14.50
C TYR A 105 4.69 -8.29 -15.82
N ILE A 106 5.66 -7.46 -16.21
CA ILE A 106 6.51 -7.70 -17.39
C ILE A 106 7.43 -8.90 -17.14
N ASP A 107 7.93 -9.04 -15.91
CA ASP A 107 8.83 -10.14 -15.52
C ASP A 107 8.13 -11.51 -15.34
N GLN A 108 6.82 -11.60 -15.60
CA GLN A 108 6.01 -12.85 -15.54
C GLN A 108 5.91 -13.53 -16.90
#